data_AF-K0TDE1-F1
#
_entry.id   AF-K0TDE1-F1
#
_cell.length_a   1.000
_cell.length_b   1.000
_cell.length_c   1.000
_cell.angle_alpha   90.00
_cell.angle_beta   90.00
_cell.angle_gamma   90.00
#
_symmetry.space_group_name_H-M   'P 1'
#
loop_
_entity.id
_entity.type
_entity.pdbx_description
1 polymer ?
#
loop_
_entity_poly.entity_id
_entity_poly.type
_entity_poly.pdbx_seq_one_letter_code
_entity_poly.pdbx_strand_id
1 'polypeptide(L)'
;MARTRNAVKRQKVATVESALFNPDVVFLLAALLDARDLCQVSLTCKALGGKRANAVDGLSLVEAAARRLFECASEWERSCLRKYPDEGWIELHHHLLMLRSKLTFDQLVGINIQHGEERSIIRTIPDKNLFSSALCSNHVMRSGKHFAVFKGNGVFGVIRPVQIK
;
A
#
# COMPACT_ATOMS: atom_id res chain seq x y z
N MET A 1 -46.30 22.11 11.52
CA MET A 1 -45.06 22.63 10.89
C MET A 1 -43.80 21.75 11.08
N ALA A 2 -43.87 20.53 11.64
CA ALA A 2 -42.68 19.68 11.87
C ALA A 2 -42.16 18.90 10.63
N ARG A 3 -43.00 18.71 9.59
CA ARG A 3 -42.69 17.86 8.42
C ARG A 3 -41.63 18.46 7.48
N THR A 4 -41.57 19.78 7.39
CA THR A 4 -40.64 20.52 6.49
C THR A 4 -39.20 20.53 7.00
N ARG A 5 -38.99 20.64 8.32
CA ARG A 5 -37.64 20.64 8.93
C ARG A 5 -36.91 19.31 8.74
N ASN A 6 -37.62 18.19 8.78
CA ASN A 6 -37.06 16.87 8.54
C ASN A 6 -36.73 16.64 7.05
N ALA A 7 -37.54 17.18 6.13
CA ALA A 7 -37.24 17.15 4.70
C ALA A 7 -35.94 17.90 4.37
N VAL A 8 -35.78 19.11 4.93
CA VAL A 8 -34.55 19.92 4.76
C VAL A 8 -33.32 19.20 5.32
N LYS A 9 -33.44 18.54 6.48
CA LYS A 9 -32.34 17.73 7.05
C LYS A 9 -31.96 16.57 6.14
N ARG A 10 -32.95 15.81 5.64
CA ARG A 10 -32.70 14.67 4.72
C ARG A 10 -32.03 15.12 3.43
N GLN A 11 -32.45 16.27 2.89
CA GLN A 11 -31.84 16.80 1.68
C GLN A 11 -30.38 17.19 1.89
N LYS A 12 -30.04 17.84 3.02
CA LYS A 12 -28.64 18.14 3.37
C LYS A 12 -27.79 16.88 3.50
N VAL A 13 -28.31 15.84 4.14
CA VAL A 13 -27.62 14.54 4.27
C VAL A 13 -27.37 13.93 2.89
N ALA A 14 -28.40 13.89 2.03
CA ALA A 14 -28.27 13.37 0.68
C ALA A 14 -27.22 14.14 -0.16
N THR A 15 -27.16 15.47 0.00
CA THR A 15 -26.12 16.29 -0.64
C THR A 15 -24.73 15.89 -0.17
N VAL A 16 -24.52 15.75 1.14
CA VAL A 16 -23.22 15.34 1.70
C VAL A 16 -22.84 13.93 1.26
N GLU A 17 -23.77 12.98 1.30
CA GLU A 17 -23.55 11.61 0.82
C GLU A 17 -23.17 11.58 -0.67
N SER A 18 -23.85 12.36 -1.51
CA SER A 18 -23.53 12.45 -2.93
C SER A 18 -22.13 13.02 -3.20
N ALA A 19 -21.70 13.98 -2.38
CA ALA A 19 -20.36 14.55 -2.48
C ALA A 19 -19.29 13.56 -2.00
N LEU A 20 -19.54 12.85 -0.89
CA LEU A 20 -18.60 11.89 -0.31
C LEU A 20 -18.42 10.64 -1.19
N PHE A 21 -19.50 10.19 -1.84
CA PHE A 21 -19.49 9.02 -2.73
C PHE A 21 -19.22 9.38 -4.19
N ASN A 22 -18.74 10.61 -4.45
CA ASN A 22 -18.25 11.01 -5.75
C ASN A 22 -16.93 10.27 -6.04
N PRO A 23 -16.78 9.58 -7.20
CA PRO A 23 -15.58 8.85 -7.56
C PRO A 23 -14.28 9.68 -7.53
N ASP A 24 -14.34 10.96 -7.88
CA ASP A 24 -13.17 11.85 -7.88
C ASP A 24 -12.75 12.22 -6.46
N VAL A 25 -13.72 12.44 -5.56
CA VAL A 25 -13.43 12.68 -4.14
C VAL A 25 -12.82 11.43 -3.50
N VAL A 26 -13.37 10.25 -3.79
CA VAL A 26 -12.80 9.00 -3.28
C VAL A 26 -11.42 8.72 -3.85
N PHE A 27 -11.15 9.07 -5.11
CA PHE A 27 -9.81 9.00 -5.68
C PHE A 27 -8.80 9.89 -4.94
N LEU A 28 -9.16 11.14 -4.64
CA LEU A 28 -8.31 12.05 -3.88
C LEU A 28 -8.07 11.57 -2.44
N LEU A 29 -9.12 11.05 -1.79
CA LEU A 29 -8.97 10.43 -0.46
C LEU A 29 -8.07 9.21 -0.51
N ALA A 30 -8.22 8.35 -1.53
CA ALA A 30 -7.42 7.15 -1.66
C ALA A 30 -5.93 7.44 -1.86
N ALA A 31 -5.58 8.57 -2.49
CA ALA A 31 -4.19 9.01 -2.63
C ALA A 31 -3.50 9.32 -1.29
N LEU A 32 -4.28 9.53 -0.22
CA LEU A 32 -3.79 9.85 1.13
C LEU A 32 -3.74 8.63 2.06
N LEU A 33 -4.27 7.49 1.62
CA LEU A 33 -4.44 6.29 2.43
C LEU A 33 -3.48 5.20 1.95
N ASP A 34 -2.99 4.39 2.89
CA ASP A 34 -2.28 3.17 2.52
C ASP A 34 -3.28 2.06 2.12
N ALA A 35 -2.76 0.94 1.61
CA ALA A 35 -3.61 -0.16 1.18
C ALA A 35 -4.42 -0.80 2.33
N ARG A 36 -3.89 -0.78 3.55
CA ARG A 36 -4.60 -1.33 4.72
C ARG A 36 -5.77 -0.43 5.09
N ASP A 37 -5.57 0.87 5.09
CA ASP A 37 -6.60 1.87 5.35
C ASP A 37 -7.69 1.82 4.27
N LEU A 38 -7.31 1.65 3.00
CA LEU A 38 -8.27 1.43 1.91
C LEU A 38 -9.12 0.17 2.13
N CYS A 39 -8.51 -0.94 2.57
CA CYS A 39 -9.25 -2.14 2.96
C CYS A 39 -10.21 -1.86 4.12
N GLN A 40 -9.77 -1.12 5.15
CA GLN A 40 -10.64 -0.75 6.29
C GLN A 40 -11.82 0.12 5.84
N VAL A 41 -11.59 1.11 4.98
CA VAL A 41 -12.65 1.95 4.40
C VAL A 41 -13.66 1.11 3.61
N SER A 42 -13.16 0.17 2.81
CA SER A 42 -13.99 -0.76 2.04
C SER A 42 -14.87 -1.64 2.95
N LEU A 43 -14.30 -2.17 4.04
CA LEU A 43 -15.00 -3.06 4.98
C LEU A 43 -15.99 -2.31 5.89
N THR A 44 -15.65 -1.11 6.32
CA THR A 44 -16.47 -0.33 7.27
C THR A 44 -17.60 0.43 6.57
N CYS A 45 -17.45 0.78 5.29
CA CYS A 45 -18.45 1.53 4.54
C CYS A 45 -18.93 0.76 3.29
N LYS A 46 -20.11 0.13 3.40
CA LYS A 46 -20.73 -0.62 2.29
C LYS A 46 -20.95 0.20 1.01
N ALA A 47 -21.17 1.50 1.11
CA ALA A 47 -21.34 2.37 -0.07
C ALA A 47 -20.03 2.57 -0.85
N LEU A 48 -18.89 2.47 -0.17
CA LEU A 48 -17.54 2.60 -0.73
C LEU A 48 -16.99 1.24 -1.17
N GLY A 49 -17.13 0.20 -0.35
CA GLY A 49 -16.59 -1.15 -0.61
C GLY A 49 -17.54 -2.12 -1.32
N GLY A 50 -18.84 -1.81 -1.40
CA GLY A 50 -19.81 -2.65 -2.09
C GLY A 50 -19.65 -2.59 -3.62
N LYS A 51 -19.77 -3.74 -4.27
CA LYS A 51 -19.81 -3.82 -5.75
C LYS A 51 -20.99 -3.01 -6.28
N ARG A 52 -20.73 -2.21 -7.32
CA ARG A 52 -21.74 -1.36 -7.94
C ARG A 52 -22.23 -1.98 -9.23
N ALA A 53 -23.53 -2.30 -9.29
CA ALA A 53 -24.16 -2.84 -10.50
C ALA A 53 -24.04 -1.89 -11.72
N ASN A 54 -23.89 -0.59 -11.47
CA ASN A 54 -23.82 0.44 -12.50
C ASN A 54 -22.38 0.79 -12.91
N ALA A 55 -21.36 0.16 -12.33
CA ALA A 55 -19.97 0.38 -12.71
C ALA A 55 -19.61 -0.51 -13.91
N VAL A 56 -18.89 0.05 -14.89
CA VAL A 56 -18.46 -0.65 -16.12
C VAL A 56 -17.78 -2.00 -15.81
N ASP A 57 -17.05 -2.08 -14.70
CA ASP A 57 -16.27 -3.24 -14.30
C ASP A 57 -16.80 -3.94 -13.04
N GLY A 58 -17.96 -3.51 -12.53
CA GLY A 58 -18.55 -4.01 -11.28
C GLY A 58 -17.72 -3.73 -10.00
N LEU A 59 -16.68 -2.90 -10.11
CA LEU A 59 -15.79 -2.56 -9.00
C LEU A 59 -16.50 -1.72 -7.93
N SER A 60 -16.01 -1.83 -6.69
CA SER A 60 -16.35 -0.88 -5.63
C SER A 60 -15.70 0.48 -5.90
N LEU A 61 -16.11 1.54 -5.18
CA LEU A 61 -15.46 2.85 -5.35
C LEU A 61 -13.99 2.81 -4.95
N VAL A 62 -13.67 2.08 -3.88
CA VAL A 62 -12.30 1.97 -3.38
C VAL A 62 -11.44 1.21 -4.38
N GLU A 63 -11.94 0.12 -4.95
CA GLU A 63 -11.23 -0.64 -6.00
C GLU A 63 -11.04 0.20 -7.28
N ALA A 64 -12.06 0.96 -7.69
CA ALA A 64 -11.95 1.86 -8.84
C ALA A 64 -10.95 3.00 -8.59
N ALA A 65 -10.91 3.55 -7.37
CA ALA A 65 -9.93 4.56 -6.97
C ALA A 65 -8.51 4.00 -6.96
N ALA A 66 -8.30 2.81 -6.37
CA ALA A 66 -7.00 2.11 -6.37
C ALA A 66 -6.52 1.83 -7.80
N ARG A 67 -7.42 1.41 -8.70
CA ARG A 67 -7.10 1.26 -10.13
C ARG A 67 -6.62 2.56 -10.74
N ARG A 68 -7.35 3.68 -10.56
CA ARG A 68 -6.94 4.97 -11.11
C ARG A 68 -5.58 5.41 -10.57
N LEU A 69 -5.29 5.18 -9.29
CA LEU A 69 -3.97 5.47 -8.71
C LEU A 69 -2.86 4.65 -9.37
N PHE A 70 -3.13 3.39 -9.68
CA PHE A 70 -2.19 2.54 -10.43
C PHE A 70 -2.03 2.99 -11.89
N GLU A 71 -3.10 3.42 -12.55
CA GLU A 71 -3.05 3.92 -13.92
C GLU A 71 -2.24 5.21 -14.05
N CYS A 72 -2.24 6.06 -13.00
CA CYS A 72 -1.40 7.25 -12.89
C CYS A 72 0.09 6.95 -12.66
N ALA A 73 0.46 5.69 -12.39
CA ALA A 73 1.86 5.29 -12.27
C ALA A 73 2.58 5.37 -13.61
N SER A 74 3.91 5.43 -13.56
CA SER A 74 4.72 5.47 -14.78
C SER A 74 4.56 4.17 -15.58
N GLU A 75 4.88 4.22 -16.88
CA GLU A 75 4.88 3.01 -17.71
C GLU A 75 5.85 1.95 -17.17
N TRP A 76 7.02 2.37 -16.67
CA TRP A 76 7.99 1.46 -16.10
C TRP A 76 7.46 0.77 -14.83
N GLU A 77 6.75 1.49 -13.95
CA GLU A 77 6.15 0.93 -12.72
C GLU A 77 5.10 -0.11 -13.06
N ARG A 78 4.22 0.24 -13.99
CA ARG A 78 3.15 -0.63 -14.46
C ARG A 78 3.71 -1.89 -15.14
N SER A 79 4.82 -1.76 -15.87
CA SER A 79 5.50 -2.90 -16.50
C SER A 79 6.06 -3.91 -15.49
N CYS A 80 6.46 -3.44 -14.31
CA CYS A 80 6.97 -4.28 -13.23
C CYS A 80 5.84 -5.02 -12.49
N LEU A 81 4.63 -4.47 -12.49
CA LEU A 81 3.50 -4.93 -11.70
C LEU A 81 2.35 -5.40 -12.61
N ARG A 82 2.57 -6.50 -13.34
CA ARG A 82 1.50 -7.14 -14.12
C ARG A 82 0.46 -7.77 -13.19
N LYS A 83 -0.78 -7.27 -13.22
CA LYS A 83 -1.90 -7.80 -12.42
C LYS A 83 -2.16 -9.29 -12.69
N TYR A 84 -2.29 -10.11 -11.65
CA TYR A 84 -2.78 -11.49 -11.76
C TYR A 84 -4.33 -11.55 -11.74
N PRO A 85 -4.95 -12.64 -12.24
CA PRO A 85 -6.42 -12.75 -12.33
C PRO A 85 -7.14 -12.69 -10.98
N ASP A 86 -6.51 -13.20 -9.93
CA ASP A 86 -7.01 -13.33 -8.55
C ASP A 86 -6.75 -12.10 -7.66
N GLU A 87 -5.89 -11.19 -8.09
CA GLU A 87 -5.52 -10.00 -7.31
C GLU A 87 -6.56 -8.87 -7.41
N GLY A 88 -6.75 -8.16 -6.30
CA GLY A 88 -7.53 -6.91 -6.27
C GLY A 88 -6.72 -5.69 -6.75
N TRP A 89 -7.38 -4.58 -7.06
CA TRP A 89 -6.68 -3.33 -7.38
C TRP A 89 -6.04 -2.70 -6.15
N ILE A 90 -6.62 -2.89 -4.96
CA ILE A 90 -6.01 -2.42 -3.70
C ILE A 90 -4.69 -3.15 -3.44
N GLU A 91 -4.63 -4.45 -3.69
CA GLU A 91 -3.40 -5.25 -3.57
C GLU A 91 -2.35 -4.84 -4.60
N LEU A 92 -2.76 -4.60 -5.86
CA LEU A 92 -1.84 -4.11 -6.87
C LEU A 92 -1.31 -2.70 -6.52
N HIS A 93 -2.17 -1.84 -5.98
CA HIS A 93 -1.77 -0.53 -5.47
C HIS A 93 -0.81 -0.65 -4.28
N HIS A 94 -1.03 -1.61 -3.38
CA HIS A 94 -0.08 -1.92 -2.31
C HIS A 94 1.30 -2.25 -2.89
N HIS A 95 1.37 -3.14 -3.88
CA HIS A 95 2.64 -3.48 -4.52
C HIS A 95 3.31 -2.29 -5.21
N LEU A 96 2.53 -1.34 -5.75
CA LEU A 96 3.07 -0.09 -6.29
C LEU A 96 3.71 0.78 -5.21
N LEU A 97 3.05 0.94 -4.06
CA LEU A 97 3.61 1.65 -2.92
C LEU A 97 4.89 0.97 -2.42
N MET A 98 4.89 -0.36 -2.39
CA MET A 98 6.06 -1.15 -2.00
C MET A 98 7.23 -0.95 -2.97
N LEU A 99 6.96 -1.00 -4.29
CA LEU A 99 7.95 -0.72 -5.34
C LEU A 99 8.60 0.67 -5.19
N ARG A 100 7.83 1.68 -4.76
CA ARG A 100 8.32 3.05 -4.56
C ARG A 100 9.06 3.25 -3.24
N SER A 101 8.83 2.39 -2.25
CA SER A 101 9.40 2.54 -0.92
C SER A 101 10.82 1.97 -0.80
N LYS A 102 11.58 2.47 0.17
CA LYS A 102 12.89 1.92 0.52
C LYS A 102 12.71 0.52 1.11
N LEU A 103 13.65 -0.38 0.81
CA LEU A 103 13.65 -1.71 1.43
C LEU A 103 13.93 -1.55 2.93
N THR A 104 13.06 -2.09 3.78
CA THR A 104 13.23 -2.05 5.24
C THR A 104 13.58 -3.43 5.77
N PHE A 105 14.49 -3.49 6.72
CA PHE A 105 14.79 -4.73 7.44
C PHE A 105 14.08 -4.67 8.79
N ASP A 106 13.19 -5.61 9.05
CA ASP A 106 12.41 -5.66 10.30
C ASP A 106 13.00 -6.64 11.31
N GLN A 107 13.86 -7.55 10.87
CA GLN A 107 14.52 -8.52 11.73
C GLN A 107 16.04 -8.49 11.53
N LEU A 108 16.77 -8.39 12.65
CA LEU A 108 18.23 -8.47 12.68
C LEU A 108 18.64 -9.74 13.44
N VAL A 109 19.52 -10.54 12.84
CA VAL A 109 20.04 -11.77 13.44
C VAL A 109 21.55 -11.61 13.64
N GLY A 110 21.99 -11.75 14.88
CA GLY A 110 23.39 -11.57 15.29
C GLY A 110 23.61 -10.31 16.13
N ILE A 111 24.87 -10.05 16.48
CA ILE A 111 25.24 -8.99 17.45
C ILE A 111 26.14 -7.90 16.86
N ASN A 112 26.41 -7.94 15.55
CA ASN A 112 27.33 -7.03 14.85
C ASN A 112 26.60 -5.93 14.05
N ILE A 113 25.28 -6.00 13.93
CA ILE A 113 24.52 -5.03 13.14
C ILE A 113 23.41 -4.41 13.98
N GLN A 114 23.06 -3.19 13.63
CA GLN A 114 21.92 -2.47 14.19
C GLN A 114 21.27 -1.60 13.12
N HIS A 115 20.04 -1.17 13.38
CA HIS A 115 19.42 -0.15 12.55
C HIS A 115 20.14 1.19 12.69
N GLY A 116 20.20 1.94 11.59
CA GLY A 116 20.57 3.34 11.60
C GLY A 116 19.40 4.23 12.03
N GLU A 117 19.34 5.43 11.45
CA GLU A 117 18.22 6.37 11.66
C GLU A 117 16.89 5.82 11.11
N GLU A 118 16.95 5.07 10.01
CA GLU A 118 15.82 4.39 9.40
C GLU A 118 16.04 2.88 9.39
N ARG A 119 14.96 2.09 9.40
CA ARG A 119 15.00 0.63 9.23
C ARG A 119 15.54 0.17 7.87
N SER A 120 15.64 1.08 6.92
CA SER A 120 16.26 0.87 5.60
C SER A 120 17.79 0.96 5.61
N ILE A 121 18.36 1.45 6.72
CA ILE A 121 19.79 1.66 6.90
C ILE A 121 20.30 0.66 7.92
N ILE A 122 21.26 -0.17 7.51
CA ILE A 122 21.96 -1.10 8.41
C ILE A 122 23.35 -0.55 8.71
N ARG A 123 23.70 -0.48 10.00
CA ARG A 123 25.02 -0.06 10.48
C ARG A 123 25.72 -1.22 11.14
N THR A 124 27.00 -1.41 10.85
CA THR A 124 27.84 -2.35 11.58
C THR A 124 28.33 -1.70 12.88
N ILE A 125 28.44 -2.49 13.94
CA ILE A 125 28.96 -2.03 15.23
C ILE A 125 30.50 -2.12 15.17
N PRO A 126 31.24 -1.06 15.52
CA PRO A 126 32.69 -1.12 15.60
C PRO A 126 33.18 -2.26 16.51
N ASP A 127 34.34 -2.82 16.20
CA ASP A 127 35.04 -3.84 17.00
C ASP A 127 34.38 -5.22 17.09
N LYS A 128 33.34 -5.49 16.29
CA LYS A 128 32.74 -6.82 16.16
C LYS A 128 32.93 -7.35 14.74
N ASN A 129 33.65 -8.47 14.60
CA ASN A 129 33.88 -9.15 13.31
C ASN A 129 33.08 -10.45 13.20
N LEU A 130 31.83 -10.43 13.65
CA LEU A 130 30.94 -11.59 13.63
C LEU A 130 29.96 -11.52 12.46
N PHE A 131 29.54 -12.68 11.97
CA PHE A 131 28.48 -12.77 10.98
C PHE A 131 27.15 -12.30 11.57
N SER A 132 26.41 -11.51 10.81
CA SER A 132 25.06 -11.07 11.15
C SER A 132 24.26 -10.88 9.87
N SER A 133 22.95 -11.00 9.97
CA SER A 133 22.04 -10.96 8.83
C SER A 133 20.87 -10.04 9.10
N ALA A 134 20.58 -9.14 8.15
CA ALA A 134 19.38 -8.33 8.17
C ALA A 134 18.34 -8.97 7.24
N LEU A 135 17.17 -9.27 7.78
CA LEU A 135 16.08 -9.91 7.06
C LEU A 135 14.96 -8.91 6.81
N CYS A 136 14.38 -9.02 5.62
CA CYS A 136 13.29 -8.21 5.15
C CYS A 136 12.06 -9.11 4.99
N SER A 137 11.30 -9.27 6.06
CA SER A 137 10.08 -10.08 6.10
C SER A 137 8.82 -9.25 5.86
N ASN A 138 8.86 -7.96 6.15
CA ASN A 138 7.72 -7.07 5.97
C ASN A 138 7.56 -6.53 4.53
N HIS A 139 8.44 -6.89 3.60
CA HIS A 139 8.46 -6.34 2.25
C HIS A 139 8.58 -7.41 1.18
N VAL A 140 7.44 -7.83 0.61
CA VAL A 140 7.41 -8.83 -0.46
C VAL A 140 7.72 -8.17 -1.82
N MET A 141 8.95 -8.34 -2.28
CA MET A 141 9.40 -7.83 -3.58
C MET A 141 8.84 -8.69 -4.72
N ARG A 142 7.91 -8.14 -5.50
CA ARG A 142 7.37 -8.82 -6.69
C ARG A 142 8.33 -8.71 -7.88
N SER A 143 8.63 -7.47 -8.27
CA SER A 143 9.49 -7.10 -9.39
C SER A 143 10.00 -5.67 -9.20
N GLY A 144 10.96 -5.25 -10.02
CA GLY A 144 11.52 -3.90 -10.01
C GLY A 144 12.84 -3.78 -9.27
N LYS A 145 13.27 -2.52 -9.06
CA LYS A 145 14.53 -2.18 -8.41
C LYS A 145 14.23 -1.58 -7.04
N HIS A 146 14.89 -2.10 -6.00
CA HIS A 146 14.79 -1.54 -4.65
C HIS A 146 16.17 -1.14 -4.18
N PHE A 147 16.21 -0.10 -3.34
CA PHE A 147 17.45 0.44 -2.79
C PHE A 147 17.50 0.17 -1.29
N ALA A 148 18.68 -0.25 -0.82
CA ALA A 148 19.03 -0.41 0.58
C ALA A 148 20.43 0.17 0.80
N VAL A 149 20.68 0.72 1.99
CA VAL A 149 21.96 1.34 2.32
C VAL A 149 22.61 0.60 3.49
N PHE A 150 23.81 0.08 3.24
CA PHE A 150 24.64 -0.57 4.25
C PHE A 150 25.81 0.35 4.58
N LYS A 151 26.05 0.60 5.87
CA LYS A 151 27.15 1.43 6.35
C LYS A 151 28.06 0.60 7.26
N GLY A 152 29.30 0.39 6.82
CA GLY A 152 30.34 -0.25 7.61
C GLY A 152 30.99 -1.47 6.92
N ASN A 153 31.69 -2.29 7.70
CA ASN A 153 32.49 -3.41 7.19
C ASN A 153 31.76 -4.74 7.35
N GLY A 154 31.50 -5.43 6.24
CA GLY A 154 30.85 -6.73 6.25
C GLY A 154 30.58 -7.25 4.84
N VAL A 155 30.08 -8.48 4.76
CA VAL A 155 29.53 -9.07 3.53
C VAL A 155 28.03 -8.88 3.56
N PHE A 156 27.49 -8.23 2.54
CA PHE A 156 26.06 -7.95 2.42
C PHE A 156 25.45 -8.83 1.33
N GLY A 157 24.34 -9.49 1.65
CA GLY A 157 23.59 -10.33 0.72
C GLY A 157 22.10 -10.14 0.92
N VAL A 158 21.34 -10.19 -0.17
CA VAL A 158 19.88 -10.16 -0.15
C VAL A 158 19.39 -11.58 -0.42
N ILE A 159 18.73 -12.19 0.55
CA ILE A 159 18.09 -13.49 0.39
C ILE A 159 16.62 -13.24 0.07
N ARG A 160 16.18 -13.69 -1.10
CA ARG A 160 14.75 -13.71 -1.45
C ARG A 160 14.14 -14.97 -0.84
N PRO A 161 13.13 -14.87 0.04
CA PRO A 161 12.42 -16.05 0.51
C PRO A 161 11.77 -16.74 -0.69
N VAL A 162 12.20 -17.97 -0.96
CA VAL A 162 11.55 -18.83 -1.94
C VAL A 162 10.35 -19.44 -1.21
N GLN A 163 9.14 -19.20 -1.68
CA GLN A 163 7.99 -19.98 -1.22
C GLN A 163 8.25 -21.45 -1.58
N ILE A 164 8.56 -22.26 -0.57
CA ILE A 164 8.55 -23.72 -0.70
C ILE A 164 7.08 -24.11 -0.66
N LYS A 165 6.55 -24.58 -1.79
CA LYS A 165 5.22 -25.19 -1.87
C LYS A 165 5.24 -26.58 -1.26
#